data_AF-A0A4R6QEP1-F1
#
_entry.id   AF-A0A4R6QEP1-F1
#
_cell.length_a   1.000
_cell.length_b   1.000
_cell.length_c   1.000
_cell.angle_alpha   90.00
_cell.angle_beta   90.00
_cell.angle_gamma   90.00
#
_symmetry.space_group_name_H-M   'P 1'
#
loop_
_entity.id
_entity.type
_entity.pdbx_description
1 polymer ?
#
loop_
_entity_poly.entity_id
_entity_poly.type
_entity_poly.pdbx_seq_one_letter_code
_entity_poly.pdbx_strand_id
1 'polypeptide(L)'
;MVLDHVERVAYPARSNRANAVALERFCTHFGFEPMAFGSADSAGREIYHTNVLMCIGSAFAIVGLDLIPEIRRRDEIAVRLRQSGRELIVLGEEQISELAGNAMELAGSAGPLLAISTRAKAALSNDQRAQLRHHATLLPLSVSSIELAGGSVRRMLAGVHLTRRTA
;
A
#
# COMPACT_ATOMS: atom_id res chain seq x y z
N MET A 1 -8.82 0.09 -3.18
CA MET A 1 -8.58 -0.07 -1.72
C MET A 1 -7.36 -0.95 -1.51
N VAL A 2 -6.67 -0.78 -0.38
CA VAL A 2 -5.66 -1.72 0.15
C VAL A 2 -6.26 -2.36 1.40
N LEU A 3 -6.07 -3.68 1.55
CA LEU A 3 -6.64 -4.45 2.66
C LEU A 3 -5.54 -4.79 3.67
N ASP A 4 -5.83 -4.56 4.94
CA ASP A 4 -5.11 -5.16 6.05
C ASP A 4 -5.84 -6.44 6.46
N HIS A 5 -5.26 -7.58 6.10
CA HIS A 5 -5.87 -8.88 6.35
C HIS A 5 -5.78 -9.32 7.82
N VAL A 6 -4.85 -8.73 8.60
CA VAL A 6 -4.65 -9.07 10.02
C VAL A 6 -5.65 -8.26 10.86
N GLU A 7 -5.64 -6.95 10.73
CA GLU A 7 -6.52 -6.05 11.50
C GLU A 7 -7.93 -5.93 10.91
N ARG A 8 -8.17 -6.57 9.76
CA ARG A 8 -9.46 -6.56 9.06
C ARG A 8 -9.93 -5.15 8.73
N VAL A 9 -9.03 -4.31 8.24
CA VAL A 9 -9.34 -2.92 7.82
C VAL A 9 -9.19 -2.77 6.31
N ALA A 10 -10.17 -2.13 5.67
CA ALA A 10 -10.11 -1.74 4.27
C ALA A 10 -9.80 -0.25 4.17
N TYR A 11 -8.72 0.09 3.47
CA TYR A 11 -8.26 1.46 3.23
C TYR A 11 -8.54 1.87 1.78
N PRO A 12 -9.68 2.52 1.49
CA PRO A 12 -9.92 3.16 0.21
C PRO A 12 -9.58 4.65 0.26
N ALA A 13 -8.85 5.10 -0.76
CA ALA A 13 -8.71 6.51 -1.07
C ALA A 13 -10.01 6.94 -1.76
N ARG A 14 -10.63 8.01 -1.26
CA ARG A 14 -11.83 8.60 -1.86
C ARG A 14 -11.44 9.22 -3.19
N SER A 15 -12.15 8.83 -4.22
CA SER A 15 -11.91 9.26 -5.59
C SER A 15 -13.10 8.92 -6.45
N ASN A 16 -13.13 9.42 -7.68
CA ASN A 16 -14.13 9.02 -8.68
C ASN A 16 -14.10 7.52 -9.05
N ARG A 17 -13.11 6.75 -8.57
CA ARG A 17 -12.99 5.29 -8.76
C ARG A 17 -13.43 4.48 -7.54
N ALA A 18 -13.89 5.13 -6.47
CA ALA A 18 -14.34 4.47 -5.24
C ALA A 18 -15.81 4.81 -4.94
N ASN A 19 -16.63 3.79 -4.67
CA ASN A 19 -18.04 3.95 -4.31
C ASN A 19 -18.28 3.54 -2.86
N ALA A 20 -18.86 4.44 -2.06
CA ALA A 20 -19.08 4.24 -0.63
C ALA A 20 -20.03 3.06 -0.33
N VAL A 21 -21.12 2.91 -1.10
CA VAL A 21 -22.09 1.82 -0.93
C VAL A 21 -21.46 0.47 -1.24
N ALA A 22 -20.65 0.39 -2.32
CA ALA A 22 -19.94 -0.83 -2.67
C ALA A 22 -18.90 -1.21 -1.60
N LEU A 23 -18.18 -0.22 -1.05
CA LEU A 23 -17.25 -0.42 0.06
C LEU A 23 -17.98 -0.97 1.30
N GLU A 24 -19.09 -0.35 1.70
CA GLU A 24 -19.86 -0.78 2.86
C GLU A 24 -20.37 -2.22 2.72
N ARG A 25 -20.90 -2.57 1.53
CA ARG A 25 -21.32 -3.94 1.23
C ARG A 25 -20.16 -4.93 1.30
N PHE A 26 -19.01 -4.58 0.74
CA PHE A 26 -17.80 -5.41 0.83
C PHE A 26 -17.40 -5.62 2.28
N CYS A 27 -17.27 -4.53 3.05
CA CYS A 27 -16.90 -4.54 4.45
C CYS A 27 -17.86 -5.39 5.30
N THR A 28 -19.16 -5.25 5.10
CA THR A 28 -20.18 -6.02 5.80
C THR A 28 -20.11 -7.51 5.46
N HIS A 29 -20.02 -7.84 4.16
CA HIS A 29 -20.05 -9.24 3.71
C HIS A 29 -18.76 -9.98 4.07
N PHE A 30 -17.62 -9.31 3.93
CA PHE A 30 -16.32 -9.92 4.17
C PHE A 30 -15.77 -9.64 5.55
N GLY A 31 -16.47 -8.93 6.45
CA GLY A 31 -16.00 -8.66 7.82
C GLY A 31 -14.73 -7.82 7.86
N PHE A 32 -14.77 -6.66 7.20
CA PHE A 32 -13.74 -5.62 7.26
C PHE A 32 -14.33 -4.30 7.78
N GLU A 33 -13.54 -3.53 8.52
CA GLU A 33 -13.87 -2.14 8.89
C GLU A 33 -13.46 -1.18 7.74
N PRO A 34 -14.35 -0.32 7.25
CA PRO A 34 -13.99 0.67 6.24
C PRO A 34 -13.29 1.89 6.86
N MET A 35 -12.09 2.21 6.40
CA MET A 35 -11.35 3.42 6.78
C MET A 35 -11.06 4.29 5.55
N ALA A 36 -12.12 4.91 5.02
CA ALA A 36 -12.05 5.75 3.82
C ALA A 36 -11.43 7.12 4.12
N PHE A 37 -10.47 7.55 3.31
CA PHE A 37 -9.73 8.80 3.49
C PHE A 37 -9.63 9.60 2.18
N GLY A 38 -9.58 10.93 2.28
CA GLY A 38 -9.24 11.78 1.14
C GLY A 38 -7.73 11.78 0.90
N SER A 39 -7.31 11.93 -0.36
CA SER A 39 -5.90 12.03 -0.70
C SER A 39 -5.65 13.00 -1.84
N ALA A 40 -4.67 13.88 -1.68
CA ALA A 40 -4.29 14.88 -2.67
C ALA A 40 -2.78 15.12 -2.66
N ASP A 41 -2.23 15.48 -3.81
CA ASP A 41 -0.85 15.95 -3.94
C ASP A 41 -0.71 17.43 -3.52
N SER A 42 0.52 17.95 -3.54
CA SER A 42 0.83 19.35 -3.21
C SER A 42 0.11 20.38 -4.09
N ALA A 43 -0.33 19.98 -5.29
CA ALA A 43 -1.12 20.82 -6.20
C ALA A 43 -2.64 20.70 -5.95
N GLY A 44 -3.06 19.95 -4.93
CA GLY A 44 -4.47 19.71 -4.60
C GLY A 44 -5.16 18.72 -5.54
N ARG A 45 -4.42 18.00 -6.38
CA ARG A 45 -4.99 17.01 -7.31
C ARG A 45 -5.23 15.71 -6.57
N GLU A 46 -6.44 15.16 -6.71
CA GLU A 46 -6.81 13.90 -6.07
C GLU A 46 -5.92 12.74 -6.56
N ILE A 47 -5.52 11.86 -5.63
CA ILE A 47 -4.81 10.64 -5.95
C ILE A 47 -5.79 9.47 -5.95
N TYR A 48 -6.12 8.97 -7.15
CA TYR A 48 -7.30 8.12 -7.33
C TYR A 48 -7.12 6.65 -6.91
N HIS A 49 -5.89 6.17 -6.69
CA HIS A 49 -5.60 4.76 -6.40
C HIS A 49 -4.86 4.60 -5.07
N THR A 50 -5.50 3.97 -4.08
CA THR A 50 -4.89 3.71 -2.76
C THR A 50 -3.60 2.92 -2.84
N ASN A 51 -3.46 2.02 -3.81
CA ASN A 51 -2.25 1.21 -3.98
C ASN A 51 -1.04 2.00 -4.48
N VAL A 52 -1.19 3.29 -4.82
CA VAL A 52 -0.06 4.21 -5.04
C VAL A 52 0.41 4.80 -3.72
N LEU A 53 -0.52 4.99 -2.78
CA LEU A 53 -0.29 5.65 -1.51
C LEU A 53 0.28 4.73 -0.44
N MET A 54 -0.05 3.44 -0.50
CA MET A 54 0.33 2.52 0.57
C MET A 54 0.46 1.06 0.15
N CYS A 55 1.31 0.35 0.90
CA CYS A 55 1.48 -1.10 0.89
C CYS A 55 1.51 -1.59 2.35
N ILE A 56 0.69 -2.59 2.68
CA ILE A 56 0.66 -3.21 4.00
C ILE A 56 1.26 -4.61 3.85
N GLY A 57 2.36 -4.85 4.57
CA GLY A 57 3.00 -6.16 4.70
C GLY A 57 2.68 -6.78 6.06
N SER A 58 3.29 -7.93 6.32
CA SER A 58 3.14 -8.67 7.57
C SER A 58 3.76 -7.94 8.76
N ALA A 59 4.99 -7.41 8.62
CA ALA A 59 5.75 -6.77 9.69
C ALA A 59 6.04 -5.27 9.45
N PHE A 60 5.64 -4.73 8.30
CA PHE A 60 5.83 -3.32 7.96
C PHE A 60 4.63 -2.76 7.19
N ALA A 61 4.51 -1.43 7.18
CA ALA A 61 3.60 -0.71 6.32
C ALA A 61 4.31 0.48 5.67
N ILE A 62 4.18 0.60 4.35
CA ILE A 62 4.67 1.75 3.58
C ILE A 62 3.47 2.66 3.34
N VAL A 63 3.56 3.96 3.64
CA VAL A 63 2.44 4.88 3.45
C VAL A 63 2.89 6.34 3.23
N GLY A 64 2.31 7.01 2.26
CA GLY A 64 2.44 8.46 2.05
C GLY A 64 1.45 9.25 2.90
N LEU A 65 1.76 9.44 4.20
CA LEU A 65 0.85 10.12 5.13
C LEU A 65 0.61 11.59 4.79
N ASP A 66 1.62 12.27 4.23
CA ASP A 66 1.52 13.69 3.89
C ASP A 66 0.50 13.99 2.79
N LEU A 67 0.15 12.97 2.01
CA LEU A 67 -0.85 13.03 0.95
C LEU A 67 -2.28 12.82 1.46
N ILE A 68 -2.49 12.73 2.77
CA ILE A 68 -3.80 12.64 3.42
C ILE A 68 -4.10 14.00 4.09
N PRO A 69 -4.90 14.89 3.47
CA PRO A 69 -5.07 16.27 3.95
C PRO A 69 -5.76 16.38 5.31
N GLU A 70 -6.69 15.46 5.61
CA GLU A 70 -7.41 15.44 6.87
C GLU A 70 -6.49 14.92 7.99
N ILE A 71 -5.94 15.83 8.81
CA ILE A 71 -4.97 15.53 9.88
C ILE A 71 -5.48 14.43 10.81
N ARG A 72 -6.73 14.55 11.28
CA ARG A 72 -7.33 13.54 12.16
C ARG A 72 -7.33 12.15 11.52
N ARG A 73 -7.70 12.04 10.25
CA ARG A 73 -7.73 10.76 9.52
C ARG A 73 -6.33 10.21 9.27
N ARG A 74 -5.37 11.09 8.96
CA ARG A 74 -3.95 10.75 8.83
C ARG A 74 -3.41 10.12 10.11
N ASP A 75 -3.68 10.75 11.25
CA ASP A 75 -3.24 10.26 12.56
C ASP A 75 -3.92 8.93 12.93
N GLU A 76 -5.23 8.81 12.71
CA GLU A 76 -5.96 7.55 12.93
C GLU A 76 -5.36 6.38 12.10
N ILE A 77 -5.06 6.61 10.82
CA ILE A 77 -4.41 5.60 9.96
C ILE A 77 -3.01 5.27 10.48
N ALA A 78 -2.21 6.28 10.81
CA ALA A 78 -0.84 6.07 11.27
C ALA A 78 -0.79 5.33 12.62
N VAL A 79 -1.74 5.59 13.53
CA VAL A 79 -1.88 4.85 14.79
C VAL A 79 -2.30 3.42 14.52
N ARG A 80 -3.34 3.18 13.71
CA ARG A 80 -3.83 1.82 13.41
C ARG A 80 -2.74 0.95 12.77
N LEU A 81 -2.01 1.49 11.80
CA LEU A 81 -0.91 0.76 11.15
C LEU A 81 0.25 0.43 12.11
N ARG A 82 0.49 1.25 13.14
CA ARG A 82 1.52 0.95 14.17
C ARG A 82 1.03 -0.03 15.23
N GLN A 83 -0.24 0.06 15.63
CA GLN A 83 -0.83 -0.78 16.68
C GLN A 83 -0.79 -2.27 16.33
N SER A 84 -0.76 -2.61 15.05
CA SER A 84 -0.57 -3.99 14.58
C SER A 84 0.87 -4.52 14.74
N GLY A 85 1.75 -3.80 15.45
CA GLY A 85 3.16 -4.17 15.64
C GLY A 85 4.05 -3.98 14.42
N ARG A 86 3.57 -3.28 13.38
CA ARG A 86 4.31 -3.06 12.14
C ARG A 86 5.23 -1.87 12.24
N GLU A 87 6.40 -1.98 11.61
CA GLU A 87 7.24 -0.82 11.36
C GLU A 87 6.61 0.07 10.28
N LEU A 88 6.42 1.35 10.59
CA LEU A 88 5.81 2.30 9.67
C LEU A 88 6.89 3.05 8.88
N ILE A 89 6.97 2.78 7.58
CA ILE A 89 7.82 3.50 6.63
C ILE A 89 6.99 4.59 5.96
N VAL A 90 7.24 5.84 6.35
CA VAL A 90 6.58 7.00 5.75
C VAL A 90 7.28 7.37 4.44
N LEU A 91 6.50 7.60 3.39
CA LEU A 91 6.98 8.06 2.09
C LEU A 91 6.69 9.55 1.90
N GLY A 92 7.65 10.27 1.33
CA GLY A 92 7.43 11.62 0.82
C GLY A 92 6.67 11.62 -0.52
N GLU A 93 6.11 12.77 -0.88
CA GLU A 93 5.37 12.96 -2.15
C GLU A 93 6.20 12.57 -3.38
N GLU A 94 7.48 12.96 -3.42
CA GLU A 94 8.40 12.60 -4.50
C GLU A 94 8.53 11.08 -4.63
N GLN A 95 8.67 10.36 -3.53
CA GLN A 95 8.78 8.90 -3.53
C GLN A 95 7.49 8.23 -4.01
N ILE A 96 6.33 8.82 -3.69
CA ILE A 96 5.03 8.35 -4.18
C ILE A 96 4.90 8.59 -5.69
N SER A 97 5.37 9.73 -6.19
CA SER A 97 5.42 10.00 -7.64
C SER A 97 6.34 9.04 -8.40
N GLU A 98 7.38 8.55 -7.72
CA GLU A 98 8.27 7.48 -8.17
C GLU A 98 7.73 6.07 -7.89
N LEU A 99 6.44 5.94 -7.54
CA LEU A 99 5.69 4.70 -7.38
C LEU A 99 6.13 3.83 -6.20
N ALA A 100 6.81 4.40 -5.20
CA ALA A 100 7.34 3.65 -4.04
C ALA A 100 6.26 2.97 -3.18
N GLY A 101 5.03 3.51 -3.15
CA GLY A 101 3.90 2.86 -2.49
C GLY A 101 3.28 1.70 -3.28
N ASN A 102 3.58 1.59 -4.59
CA ASN A 102 3.02 0.57 -5.49
C ASN A 102 3.79 -0.77 -5.43
N ALA A 103 4.02 -1.23 -4.19
CA ALA A 103 4.71 -2.47 -3.87
C ALA A 103 3.74 -3.52 -3.30
N MET A 104 4.22 -4.77 -3.22
CA MET A 104 3.50 -5.87 -2.60
C MET A 104 4.44 -6.82 -1.87
N GLU A 105 4.13 -7.17 -0.63
CA GLU A 105 4.76 -8.30 0.03
C GLU A 105 4.23 -9.61 -0.57
N LEU A 106 5.14 -10.54 -0.85
CA LEU A 106 4.88 -11.87 -1.39
C LEU A 106 5.50 -12.92 -0.46
N ALA A 107 4.86 -14.08 -0.37
CA ALA A 107 5.45 -15.24 0.29
C ALA A 107 6.50 -15.87 -0.64
N GLY A 108 7.77 -15.84 -0.23
CA GLY A 108 8.86 -16.55 -0.90
C GLY A 108 9.22 -17.86 -0.18
N SER A 109 9.90 -18.77 -0.88
CA SER A 109 10.38 -20.03 -0.31
C SER A 109 11.45 -19.86 0.78
N ALA A 110 12.19 -18.74 0.76
CA ALA A 110 13.22 -18.39 1.74
C ALA A 110 12.78 -17.28 2.70
N GLY A 111 11.49 -16.94 2.71
CA GLY A 111 10.92 -15.85 3.52
C GLY A 111 10.21 -14.77 2.69
N PRO A 112 9.74 -13.69 3.34
CA PRO A 112 9.00 -12.63 2.67
C PRO A 112 9.83 -11.90 1.60
N LEU A 113 9.20 -11.61 0.48
CA LEU A 113 9.74 -10.80 -0.61
C LEU A 113 8.93 -9.51 -0.72
N LEU A 114 9.58 -8.38 -0.95
CA LEU A 114 8.89 -7.15 -1.33
C LEU A 114 9.08 -6.91 -2.83
N ALA A 115 8.04 -7.21 -3.60
CA ALA A 115 8.00 -6.90 -5.03
C ALA A 115 7.80 -5.39 -5.20
N ILE A 116 8.78 -4.75 -5.83
CA ILE A 116 8.86 -3.30 -6.02
C ILE A 116 9.52 -3.01 -7.38
N SER A 117 9.20 -1.89 -8.04
CA SER A 117 9.91 -1.56 -9.27
C SER A 117 11.35 -1.09 -8.99
N THR A 118 12.23 -1.21 -9.98
CA THR A 118 13.60 -0.66 -9.89
C THR A 118 13.57 0.85 -9.63
N ARG A 119 12.66 1.57 -10.28
CA ARG A 119 12.40 3.01 -10.10
C ARG A 119 11.99 3.34 -8.65
N ALA A 120 10.96 2.66 -8.16
CA ALA A 120 10.48 2.81 -6.79
C ALA A 120 11.58 2.53 -5.75
N LYS A 121 12.36 1.46 -5.93
CA LYS A 121 13.48 1.14 -5.04
C LYS A 121 14.56 2.23 -5.05
N ALA A 122 14.83 2.86 -6.20
CA ALA A 122 15.83 3.92 -6.32
C ALA A 122 15.40 5.21 -5.61
N ALA A 123 14.10 5.48 -5.53
CA ALA A 123 13.55 6.63 -4.82
C ALA A 123 13.57 6.48 -3.29
N LEU A 124 13.73 5.27 -2.77
CA LEU A 124 13.84 5.03 -1.33
C LEU A 124 15.21 5.46 -0.79
N SER A 125 15.22 6.11 0.38
CA SER A 125 16.44 6.39 1.13
C SER A 125 17.18 5.10 1.51
N ASN A 126 18.46 5.23 1.89
CA ASN A 126 19.23 4.08 2.39
C ASN A 126 18.58 3.50 3.65
N ASP A 127 18.10 4.35 4.56
CA ASP A 127 17.48 3.95 5.83
C ASP A 127 16.17 3.21 5.58
N GLN A 128 15.27 3.74 4.75
CA GLN A 128 14.02 3.04 4.39
C GLN A 128 14.30 1.68 3.74
N ARG A 129 15.33 1.58 2.89
CA ARG A 129 15.74 0.31 2.30
C ARG A 129 16.35 -0.65 3.33
N ALA A 130 17.03 -0.14 4.36
CA ALA A 130 17.54 -0.96 5.46
C ALA A 130 16.39 -1.49 6.32
N GLN A 131 15.46 -0.61 6.72
CA GLN A 131 14.24 -0.96 7.46
C GLN A 131 13.46 -2.06 6.75
N LEU A 132 13.17 -1.89 5.45
CA LEU A 132 12.45 -2.90 4.68
C LEU A 132 13.19 -4.24 4.59
N ARG A 133 14.53 -4.21 4.47
CA ARG A 133 15.35 -5.43 4.41
C ARG A 133 15.38 -6.21 5.72
N HIS A 134 15.05 -5.59 6.86
CA HIS A 134 14.88 -6.33 8.11
C HIS A 134 13.66 -7.26 8.07
N HIS A 135 12.65 -6.94 7.25
CA HIS A 135 11.39 -7.67 7.20
C HIS A 135 11.22 -8.52 5.94
N ALA A 136 11.74 -8.06 4.79
CA ALA A 136 11.56 -8.72 3.50
C ALA A 136 12.75 -8.52 2.56
N THR A 137 13.02 -9.52 1.71
CA THR A 137 14.00 -9.35 0.63
C THR A 137 13.42 -8.46 -0.46
N LEU A 138 14.09 -7.34 -0.77
CA LEU A 138 13.68 -6.47 -1.86
C LEU A 138 13.88 -7.17 -3.21
N LEU A 139 12.79 -7.36 -3.95
CA LEU A 139 12.77 -7.91 -5.31
C LEU A 139 12.47 -6.78 -6.31
N PRO A 140 13.50 -6.07 -6.81
CA PRO A 140 13.32 -5.02 -7.80
C PRO A 140 12.98 -5.60 -9.18
N LEU A 141 11.93 -5.08 -9.81
CA LEU A 141 11.48 -5.49 -11.14
C LEU A 141 11.55 -4.31 -12.12
N SER A 142 12.11 -4.54 -13.30
CA SER A 142 12.09 -3.56 -14.38
C SER A 142 10.76 -3.65 -15.12
N VAL A 143 9.91 -2.65 -14.97
CA VAL A 143 8.54 -2.62 -15.51
C VAL A 143 8.21 -1.29 -16.20
N SER A 144 9.20 -0.66 -16.82
CA SER A 144 9.10 0.69 -17.41
C SER A 144 7.91 0.87 -18.35
N SER A 145 7.59 -0.11 -19.19
CA SER A 145 6.42 -0.06 -20.07
C SER A 145 5.09 0.07 -19.30
N ILE A 146 4.99 -0.57 -18.13
CA ILE A 146 3.80 -0.49 -17.27
C ILE A 146 3.75 0.86 -16.55
N GLU A 147 4.91 1.40 -16.15
CA GLU A 147 5.02 2.70 -15.48
C GLU A 147 4.62 3.86 -16.41
N LEU A 148 4.95 3.77 -17.69
CA LEU A 148 4.50 4.73 -18.71
C LEU A 148 2.97 4.78 -18.85
N ALA A 149 2.28 3.68 -18.55
CA ALA A 149 0.81 3.62 -18.51
C ALA A 149 0.21 4.05 -17.14
N GLY A 150 1.03 4.59 -16.22
CA GLY A 150 0.62 4.97 -14.87
C GLY A 150 0.51 3.79 -13.88
N GLY A 151 1.00 2.61 -14.27
CA GLY A 151 1.01 1.40 -13.47
C GLY A 151 2.31 1.18 -12.69
N SER A 152 2.39 0.11 -11.90
CA SER A 152 3.67 -0.46 -11.41
C SER A 152 3.41 -1.89 -10.91
N VAL A 153 4.40 -2.48 -10.23
CA VAL A 153 4.44 -3.89 -9.80
C VAL A 153 3.16 -4.33 -9.09
N ARG A 154 2.66 -3.56 -8.11
CA ARG A 154 1.44 -3.95 -7.37
C ARG A 154 0.22 -4.10 -8.26
N ARG A 155 0.11 -3.34 -9.36
CA ARG A 155 -1.03 -3.43 -10.29
C ARG A 155 -0.96 -4.64 -11.24
N MET A 156 0.18 -5.33 -11.28
CA MET A 156 0.39 -6.56 -12.05
C MET A 156 0.09 -7.82 -11.22
N LEU A 157 -0.25 -7.67 -9.94
CA LEU A 157 -0.38 -8.76 -8.98
C LEU A 157 -1.74 -8.71 -8.29
N ALA A 158 -2.29 -9.90 -8.00
CA ALA A 158 -3.50 -10.06 -7.21
C ALA A 158 -3.22 -11.03 -6.05
N GLY A 159 -3.55 -10.61 -4.83
CA GLY A 159 -3.48 -11.47 -3.65
C GLY A 159 -4.67 -12.41 -3.61
N VAL A 160 -4.41 -13.72 -3.66
CA VAL A 160 -5.45 -14.75 -3.51
C VAL A 160 -5.36 -15.32 -2.11
N HIS A 161 -6.19 -14.80 -1.21
CA HIS A 161 -6.23 -15.18 0.21
C HIS A 161 -7.28 -16.27 0.47
N LEU A 162 -7.21 -17.35 -0.30
CA LEU A 162 -8.10 -18.51 -0.17
C LEU A 162 -7.35 -19.68 0.46
N THR A 163 -8.07 -20.52 1.20
CA THR A 163 -7.54 -21.80 1.69
C THR A 163 -7.03 -22.62 0.52
N ARG A 164 -5.83 -23.22 0.66
CA ARG A 164 -5.26 -24.09 -0.36
C ARG A 164 -6.24 -25.23 -0.65
N ARG A 165 -6.55 -25.47 -1.92
CA ARG A 165 -7.32 -26.65 -2.32
C ARG A 165 -6.44 -27.87 -2.06
N THR A 166 -6.92 -28.78 -1.22
CA THR A 166 -6.35 -30.12 -1.11
C THR A 166 -6.56 -30.84 -2.45
N ALA A 167 -5.50 -31.43 -2.99
CA ALA A 167 -5.56 -32.27 -4.19
C ALA A 167 -6.21 -33.61 -3.87
#